data_AF-A0A2E0WMM9-F1
#
_entry.id   AF-A0A2E0WMM9-F1
#
_cell.length_a   1.000
_cell.length_b   1.000
_cell.length_c   1.000
_cell.angle_alpha   90.00
_cell.angle_beta   90.00
_cell.angle_gamma   90.00
#
_symmetry.space_group_name_H-M   'P 1'
#
loop_
_entity.id
_entity.type
_entity.pdbx_description
1 polymer ?
#
loop_
_entity_poly.entity_id
_entity_poly.type
_entity_poly.pdbx_seq_one_letter_code
_entity_poly.pdbx_strand_id
1 'polypeptide(L)'
;MCDTCGCNITPGNRHLLEIDGKLKFTRQGHESVEVLQGLLSENDHQAAHNREHFDRHGVLAVNLMSSPGSGKTALLEATIDALGDELRIGVIEGDLETENDAERI
;
A
#
# COMPACT_ATOMS: atom_id res chain seq x y z
N MET A 1 7.18 -12.57 11.36
CA MET A 1 6.90 -12.07 10.00
C MET A 1 7.68 -12.94 9.03
N CYS A 2 7.33 -12.96 7.76
CA CYS A 2 7.95 -13.88 6.82
C CYS A 2 9.33 -13.33 6.41
N ASP A 3 10.37 -13.72 7.13
CA ASP A 3 11.72 -13.14 6.96
C ASP A 3 12.53 -13.85 5.85
N THR A 4 11.92 -14.82 5.15
CA THR A 4 12.60 -15.73 4.21
C THR A 4 11.81 -16.11 2.96
N CYS A 5 10.49 -15.84 2.85
CA CYS A 5 9.66 -16.34 1.74
C CYS A 5 9.61 -15.42 0.49
N GLY A 6 10.25 -14.25 0.53
CA GLY A 6 10.29 -13.35 -0.64
C GLY A 6 8.96 -12.67 -0.99
N CYS A 7 7.90 -12.83 -0.19
CA CYS A 7 6.58 -12.21 -0.42
C CYS A 7 6.58 -10.68 -0.40
N ASN A 8 7.66 -10.05 0.08
CA ASN A 8 7.83 -8.59 0.10
C ASN A 8 8.31 -8.03 -1.25
N ILE A 9 8.64 -8.88 -2.22
CA ILE A 9 8.95 -8.43 -3.58
C ILE A 9 7.65 -8.39 -4.39
N THR A 10 7.21 -7.18 -4.71
CA THR A 10 6.02 -6.91 -5.50
C THR A 10 6.41 -6.36 -6.88
N PRO A 11 5.51 -6.36 -7.87
CA PRO A 11 5.78 -5.67 -9.14
C PRO A 11 6.18 -4.20 -8.95
N GLY A 12 5.62 -3.52 -7.94
CA GLY A 12 5.90 -2.10 -7.66
C GLY A 12 7.31 -1.81 -7.12
N ASN A 13 7.96 -2.77 -6.46
CA ASN A 13 9.29 -2.57 -5.87
C ASN A 13 10.39 -3.43 -6.53
N ARG A 14 10.06 -4.27 -7.51
CA ARG A 14 11.02 -5.12 -8.24
C ARG A 14 12.19 -4.32 -8.83
N HIS A 15 11.91 -3.15 -9.40
CA HIS A 15 12.91 -2.27 -10.01
C HIS A 15 14.02 -1.85 -9.03
N LEU A 16 13.77 -1.87 -7.72
CA LEU A 16 14.78 -1.58 -6.70
C LEU A 16 15.82 -2.70 -6.57
N LEU A 17 15.50 -3.91 -7.03
CA LEU A 17 16.32 -5.12 -6.85
C LEU A 17 17.02 -5.58 -8.13
N GLU A 18 16.71 -4.96 -9.28
CA GLU A 18 17.34 -5.26 -10.57
C GLU A 18 18.82 -4.83 -10.61
N ILE A 19 19.52 -5.14 -11.70
CA ILE A 19 20.99 -4.98 -11.82
C ILE A 19 21.43 -3.53 -11.53
N ASP A 20 20.60 -2.54 -11.87
CA ASP A 20 20.84 -1.11 -11.64
C ASP A 20 20.00 -0.53 -10.47
N GLY A 21 19.29 -1.40 -9.73
CA GLY A 21 18.41 -1.02 -8.64
C GLY A 21 19.15 -0.61 -7.37
N LYS A 22 18.54 0.29 -6.58
CA LYS A 22 19.11 0.82 -5.32
C LYS A 22 19.46 -0.27 -4.29
N LEU A 23 18.77 -1.40 -4.32
CA LEU A 23 18.83 -2.50 -3.34
C LEU A 23 19.28 -3.82 -3.98
N LYS A 24 20.14 -3.76 -5.02
CA LYS A 24 20.66 -4.93 -5.74
C LYS A 24 21.22 -6.03 -4.81
N PHE A 25 20.96 -7.29 -5.15
CA PHE A 25 21.46 -8.47 -4.42
C PHE A 25 22.92 -8.80 -4.74
N THR A 26 23.70 -9.18 -3.73
CA THR A 26 24.90 -10.03 -3.82
C THR A 26 24.61 -11.43 -3.25
N ARG A 27 25.54 -12.40 -3.42
CA ARG A 27 25.24 -13.84 -3.28
C ARG A 27 25.13 -14.37 -1.84
N GLN A 28 25.20 -13.55 -0.78
CA GLN A 28 25.36 -14.06 0.59
C GLN A 28 24.10 -13.89 1.45
N GLY A 29 23.63 -14.98 2.08
CA GLY A 29 22.34 -15.09 2.77
C GLY A 29 22.08 -14.21 4.00
N HIS A 30 22.96 -13.28 4.36
CA HIS A 30 22.70 -12.23 5.36
C HIS A 30 21.98 -11.02 4.76
N GLU A 31 21.96 -10.90 3.43
CA GLU A 31 21.40 -9.75 2.73
C GLU A 31 19.86 -9.74 2.71
N SER A 32 19.18 -10.85 2.98
CA SER A 32 17.71 -10.86 2.94
C SER A 32 17.12 -9.89 3.97
N VAL A 33 17.72 -9.78 5.15
CA VAL A 33 17.28 -8.83 6.18
C VAL A 33 17.60 -7.39 5.78
N GLU A 34 18.79 -7.14 5.24
CA GLU A 34 19.20 -5.80 4.78
C GLU A 34 18.34 -5.30 3.61
N VAL A 35 18.05 -6.18 2.66
CA VAL A 35 17.17 -5.88 1.53
C VAL A 35 15.74 -5.61 2.00
N LEU A 36 15.21 -6.43 2.93
CA LEU A 36 13.89 -6.18 3.51
C LEU A 36 13.83 -4.85 4.25
N GLN A 37 14.85 -4.51 5.04
CA GLN A 37 14.95 -3.22 5.71
C GLN A 37 15.05 -2.07 4.70
N GLY A 38 15.82 -2.24 3.62
CA GLY A 38 15.90 -1.27 2.54
C GLY A 38 14.57 -1.04 1.83
N LEU A 39 13.81 -2.13 1.56
CA LEU A 39 12.49 -2.04 0.95
C LEU A 39 11.48 -1.32 1.86
N LEU A 40 11.51 -1.61 3.17
CA LEU A 40 10.67 -0.90 4.15
C LEU A 40 11.05 0.58 4.23
N SER A 41 12.35 0.90 4.26
CA SER A 41 12.82 2.28 4.30
C SER A 41 12.44 3.09 3.06
N GLU A 42 12.51 2.51 1.86
CA GLU A 42 12.06 3.19 0.64
C GLU A 42 10.53 3.33 0.65
N ASN A 43 9.78 2.34 1.17
CA ASN A 43 8.34 2.48 1.36
C ASN A 43 7.99 3.63 2.31
N ASP A 44 8.69 3.76 3.43
CA ASP A 44 8.50 4.86 4.38
C ASP A 44 8.78 6.23 3.75
N HIS A 45 9.81 6.30 2.88
CA HIS A 45 10.11 7.51 2.11
C HIS A 45 8.97 7.87 1.15
N GLN A 46 8.44 6.91 0.39
CA GLN A 46 7.28 7.14 -0.48
C GLN A 46 6.02 7.50 0.32
N ALA A 47 5.80 6.86 1.48
CA ALA A 47 4.68 7.17 2.35
C ALA A 47 4.77 8.59 2.92
N ALA A 48 5.98 9.08 3.25
CA ALA A 48 6.20 10.45 3.68
C ALA A 48 5.88 11.46 2.57
N HIS A 49 6.33 11.18 1.34
CA HIS A 49 5.99 11.99 0.17
C HIS A 49 4.47 12.04 -0.07
N ASN A 50 3.77 10.91 0.05
CA ASN A 50 2.31 10.87 -0.10
C ASN A 50 1.59 11.67 0.98
N ARG A 51 2.00 11.57 2.24
CA ARG A 51 1.43 12.38 3.33
C ARG A 51 1.59 13.88 3.05
N GLU A 52 2.79 14.31 2.70
CA GLU A 52 3.04 15.71 2.36
C GLU A 52 2.21 16.17 1.13
N HIS A 53 2.02 15.28 0.15
CA HIS A 53 1.16 15.56 -0.99
C HIS A 53 -0.31 15.75 -0.59
N PHE A 54 -0.86 14.87 0.25
CA PHE A 54 -2.24 14.98 0.74
C PHE A 54 -2.44 16.22 1.62
N ASP A 55 -1.50 16.49 2.53
CA ASP A 55 -1.53 17.66 3.42
C ASP A 55 -1.54 18.97 2.63
N ARG A 56 -0.72 19.07 1.57
CA ARG A 56 -0.69 20.24 0.67
C ARG A 56 -2.03 20.50 -0.01
N HIS A 57 -2.84 19.47 -0.22
CA HIS A 57 -4.17 19.59 -0.85
C HIS A 57 -5.32 19.60 0.15
N GLY A 58 -5.02 19.55 1.46
CA GLY A 58 -6.04 19.48 2.52
C GLY A 58 -6.88 18.20 2.46
N VAL A 59 -6.30 17.09 2.00
CA VAL A 59 -6.98 15.78 1.87
C VAL A 59 -6.61 14.91 3.07
N LEU A 60 -7.62 14.41 3.79
CA LEU A 60 -7.42 13.36 4.78
C LEU A 60 -7.39 12.00 4.07
N ALA A 61 -6.22 11.34 4.08
CA ALA A 61 -6.08 9.98 3.57
C ALA A 61 -6.14 8.96 4.72
N VAL A 62 -7.01 7.95 4.60
CA VAL A 62 -7.17 6.88 5.57
C VAL A 62 -6.81 5.55 4.92
N ASN A 63 -5.86 4.82 5.53
CA ASN A 63 -5.52 3.46 5.10
C ASN A 63 -6.31 2.45 5.94
N LEU A 64 -7.22 1.71 5.31
CA LEU A 64 -8.04 0.69 5.96
C LEU A 64 -7.54 -0.71 5.58
N MET A 65 -6.86 -1.36 6.54
CA MET A 65 -6.36 -2.73 6.39
C MET A 65 -7.23 -3.68 7.22
N SER A 66 -7.59 -4.83 6.64
CA SER A 66 -8.38 -5.84 7.33
C SER A 66 -8.15 -7.24 6.77
N SER A 67 -8.58 -8.26 7.50
CA SER A 67 -8.61 -9.63 6.97
C SER A 67 -9.65 -9.76 5.85
N PRO A 68 -9.45 -10.68 4.88
CA PRO A 68 -10.46 -10.95 3.87
C PRO A 68 -11.84 -11.28 4.49
N GLY A 69 -12.91 -10.72 3.92
CA GLY A 69 -14.28 -10.96 4.39
C GLY A 69 -14.70 -10.25 5.68
N SER A 70 -13.86 -9.36 6.24
CA SER A 70 -14.20 -8.64 7.49
C SER A 70 -15.18 -7.48 7.33
N GLY A 71 -15.69 -7.24 6.11
CA GLY A 71 -16.64 -6.17 5.83
C GLY A 71 -16.04 -4.80 5.54
N LYS A 72 -14.78 -4.71 5.04
CA LYS A 72 -14.17 -3.44 4.58
C LYS A 72 -15.12 -2.65 3.67
N THR A 73 -15.63 -3.32 2.64
CA THR A 73 -16.50 -2.71 1.62
C THR A 73 -17.81 -2.20 2.23
N ALA A 74 -18.45 -2.99 3.11
CA ALA A 74 -19.67 -2.57 3.80
C ALA A 74 -19.46 -1.34 4.71
N LEU A 75 -18.29 -1.24 5.34
CA LEU A 75 -17.94 -0.05 6.13
C LEU A 75 -17.75 1.18 5.23
N LEU A 76 -17.13 1.02 4.05
CA LEU A 76 -16.95 2.11 3.10
C LEU A 76 -18.30 2.61 2.55
N GLU A 77 -19.18 1.70 2.12
CA GLU A 77 -20.54 2.02 1.66
C GLU A 77 -21.30 2.82 2.72
N ALA A 78 -21.37 2.32 3.96
CA ALA A 78 -22.06 3.00 5.06
C ALA A 78 -21.44 4.36 5.41
N THR A 79 -20.14 4.52 5.23
CA THR A 79 -19.44 5.80 5.48
C THR A 79 -19.79 6.83 4.40
N ILE A 80 -19.85 6.40 3.13
CA ILE A 80 -20.22 7.27 2.02
C ILE A 80 -21.69 7.66 2.12
N ASP A 81 -22.59 6.72 2.44
CA ASP A 81 -24.00 7.02 2.66
C ASP A 81 -24.21 8.03 3.80
N ALA A 82 -23.42 7.93 4.87
CA ALA A 82 -23.55 8.79 6.04
C ALA A 82 -22.92 10.18 5.86
N LEU A 83 -21.85 10.31 5.07
CA LEU A 83 -21.03 11.53 5.01
C LEU A 83 -20.84 12.12 3.61
N GLY A 84 -21.32 11.45 2.56
CA GLY A 84 -21.10 11.83 1.16
C GLY A 84 -21.72 13.19 0.78
N ASP A 85 -22.78 13.60 1.48
CA ASP A 85 -23.38 14.93 1.31
C ASP A 85 -22.57 16.06 1.98
N GLU A 86 -21.73 15.73 2.95
CA GLU A 86 -20.91 16.68 3.71
C GLU A 86 -19.45 16.72 3.24
N LEU A 87 -18.92 15.59 2.75
CA LEU A 87 -17.53 15.40 2.39
C LEU A 87 -17.40 14.88 0.96
N ARG A 88 -16.40 15.38 0.23
CA ARG A 88 -15.98 14.80 -1.05
C ARG A 88 -15.08 13.60 -0.77
N ILE A 89 -15.61 12.41 -1.00
CA ILE A 89 -14.92 11.15 -0.72
C ILE A 89 -14.41 10.54 -2.03
N GLY A 90 -13.18 10.00 -1.98
CA GLY A 90 -12.62 9.17 -3.05
C GLY A 90 -12.05 7.89 -2.44
N VAL A 91 -12.20 6.76 -3.14
CA VAL A 91 -11.74 5.45 -2.69
C VAL A 91 -10.67 4.92 -3.63
N ILE A 92 -9.62 4.33 -3.05
CA ILE A 92 -8.55 3.63 -3.78
C ILE A 92 -8.58 2.18 -3.34
N GLU A 93 -9.10 1.31 -4.21
CA GLU A 93 -9.13 -0.14 -4.04
C GLU A 93 -7.80 -0.75 -4.52
N GLY A 94 -7.22 -1.63 -3.71
CA GLY A 94 -5.94 -2.29 -3.97
C GLY A 94 -6.03 -3.77 -3.62
N ASP A 95 -6.91 -4.50 -4.30
CA ASP A 95 -7.07 -5.95 -4.16
C ASP A 95 -6.86 -6.64 -5.52
N LEU A 96 -6.35 -7.88 -5.49
CA LEU A 96 -6.23 -8.73 -6.68
C LEU A 96 -7.61 -9.29 -7.09
N GLU A 97 -8.55 -9.37 -6.15
CA GLU A 97 -9.92 -9.83 -6.39
C GLU A 97 -10.87 -8.66 -6.73
N THR A 98 -10.75 -8.20 -7.99
CA THR A 98 -11.82 -7.65 -8.87
C THR A 98 -12.39 -6.24 -8.70
N GLU A 99 -12.87 -5.76 -9.85
CA GLU A 99 -13.68 -4.56 -10.15
C GLU A 99 -15.02 -4.46 -9.37
N ASN A 100 -15.46 -5.56 -8.74
CA ASN A 100 -16.75 -5.65 -8.05
C ASN A 100 -16.89 -4.67 -6.87
N ASP A 101 -15.79 -4.39 -6.17
CA ASP A 101 -15.81 -3.42 -5.07
C ASP A 101 -15.84 -1.97 -5.59
N ALA A 102 -15.26 -1.71 -6.76
CA ALA A 102 -15.32 -0.41 -7.42
C ALA A 102 -16.69 -0.13 -8.07
N GLU A 103 -17.46 -1.15 -8.44
CA GLU A 103 -18.84 -0.97 -8.95
C GLU A 103 -19.86 -0.68 -7.84
N ARG A 104 -19.54 -1.03 -6.60
CA ARG A 104 -20.41 -0.86 -5.44
C ARG A 104 -20.23 0.47 -4.72
N ILE A 105 -19.11 1.15 -4.96
CA ILE A 105 -18.70 2.42 -4.35
C ILE A 105 -18.82 3.53 -5.38
#